data_AF-A0A6B2V0N0-F1
#
_entry.id   AF-A0A6B2V0N0-F1
#
_cell.length_a   1.000
_cell.length_b   1.000
_cell.length_c   1.000
_cell.angle_alpha   90.00
_cell.angle_beta   90.00
_cell.angle_gamma   90.00
#
_symmetry.space_group_name_H-M   'P 1'
#
loop_
_entity.id
_entity.type
_entity.pdbx_description
1 polymer ?
#
loop_
_entity_poly.entity_id
_entity_poly.type
_entity_poly.pdbx_seq_one_letter_code
_entity_poly.pdbx_strand_id
1 'polypeptide(L)' 'MSSTPSPTASPTAVIGRVPVRDVRPAVEYGRRPAKAVTGETFQVTATVFREGHDAVA' A
#
# COMPACT_ATOMS: atom_id res chain seq x y z
N MET A 1 40.29 -7.16 -12.40
CA MET A 1 39.89 -7.62 -11.07
C MET A 1 38.84 -6.64 -10.57
N SER A 2 37.55 -7.00 -10.71
CA SER A 2 36.65 -7.33 -9.59
C SER A 2 36.24 -6.06 -8.81
N SER A 3 34.98 -5.66 -8.69
CA SER A 3 33.72 -6.41 -8.70
C SER A 3 32.56 -5.41 -8.87
N THR A 4 31.62 -5.69 -9.77
CA THR A 4 30.34 -4.97 -9.85
C THR A 4 29.48 -5.35 -8.64
N PRO A 5 28.89 -4.40 -7.88
CA PRO A 5 27.94 -4.74 -6.84
C PRO A 5 26.64 -5.25 -7.48
N SER A 6 26.31 -6.51 -7.22
CA SER A 6 25.00 -7.09 -7.54
C SER A 6 23.91 -6.34 -6.75
N PRO A 7 22.77 -5.95 -7.36
CA PRO A 7 21.62 -5.53 -6.59
C PRO A 7 21.05 -6.75 -5.86
N THR A 8 21.43 -6.93 -4.60
CA THR A 8 20.72 -7.82 -3.69
C THR A 8 19.33 -7.23 -3.49
N ALA A 9 18.38 -7.64 -4.34
CA ALA A 9 16.97 -7.42 -4.10
C ALA A 9 16.59 -8.29 -2.90
N SER A 10 16.76 -7.73 -1.69
CA SER A 10 16.25 -8.30 -0.45
C SER A 10 14.76 -8.59 -0.62
N PRO A 11 14.26 -9.76 -0.19
CA PRO A 11 12.85 -10.11 -0.36
C PRO A 11 11.98 -9.07 0.33
N THR A 12 11.30 -8.29 -0.51
CA THR A 12 10.01 -7.63 -0.32
C THR A 12 9.69 -7.19 1.12
N ALA A 13 10.05 -5.96 1.47
CA ALA A 13 9.33 -5.25 2.51
C ALA A 13 7.88 -5.05 2.02
N VAL A 14 6.97 -5.94 2.43
CA VAL A 14 5.53 -5.86 2.10
C VAL A 14 4.91 -4.54 2.61
N ILE A 15 5.60 -3.89 3.55
CA ILE A 15 5.27 -2.60 4.11
C ILE A 15 6.34 -1.61 3.66
N GLY A 16 5.95 -0.59 2.88
CA GLY A 16 6.82 0.54 2.54
C GLY A 16 7.21 1.34 3.79
N ARG A 17 8.05 2.37 3.64
CA ARG A 17 8.50 3.20 4.80
C ARG A 17 7.36 3.84 5.60
N VAL A 18 6.22 4.06 4.96
CA VAL A 18 4.97 4.53 5.57
C VAL A 18 3.95 3.41 5.47
N PRO A 19 3.58 2.79 6.59
CA PRO A 19 2.49 1.82 6.62
C PRO A 19 1.16 2.37 6.09
N VAL A 20 0.55 1.62 5.16
CA VAL A 20 -0.82 1.81 4.68
C VAL A 20 -1.58 0.52 4.93
N ARG A 21 -2.65 0.57 5.73
CA ARG A 21 -3.41 -0.59 6.20
C ARG A 21 -4.91 -0.36 6.04
N ASP A 22 -5.68 -1.46 6.06
CA ASP A 22 -7.15 -1.42 6.02
C ASP A 22 -7.69 -0.55 4.88
N VAL A 23 -7.22 -0.81 3.65
CA VAL A 23 -7.69 -0.10 2.45
C VAL A 23 -9.12 -0.53 2.15
N ARG A 24 -10.00 0.44 1.93
CA ARG A 24 -11.42 0.25 1.64
C ARG A 24 -11.84 1.06 0.41
N PRO A 25 -12.84 0.62 -0.36
CA PRO A 25 -13.72 -0.53 -0.09
C PRO A 25 -13.07 -1.88 -0.42
N ALA A 26 -13.23 -2.86 0.47
CA ALA A 26 -12.82 -4.25 0.26
C ALA A 26 -14.01 -5.20 0.54
N VAL A 27 -14.28 -6.11 -0.38
CA VAL A 27 -15.39 -7.09 -0.27
C VAL A 27 -14.81 -8.49 -0.10
N GLU A 28 -15.28 -9.22 0.92
CA GLU A 28 -14.74 -10.55 1.28
C GLU A 28 -13.21 -10.54 1.42
N TYR A 29 -12.64 -9.54 2.11
CA TYR A 29 -11.19 -9.35 2.25
C TYR A 29 -10.44 -9.26 0.90
N GLY A 30 -11.09 -8.68 -0.12
CA GLY A 30 -10.54 -8.54 -1.46
C GLY A 30 -10.78 -9.75 -2.37
N ARG A 31 -11.48 -10.80 -1.89
CA ARG A 31 -11.85 -11.96 -2.73
C ARG A 31 -12.93 -11.63 -3.76
N ARG A 32 -13.67 -10.55 -3.54
CA ARG A 32 -14.67 -10.03 -4.48
C ARG A 32 -14.36 -8.58 -4.83
N PRO A 33 -14.70 -8.15 -6.05
CA PRO A 33 -14.54 -6.76 -6.43
C PRO A 33 -15.56 -5.89 -5.69
N ALA A 34 -15.10 -4.71 -5.23
CA ALA A 34 -16.00 -3.60 -4.99
C ALA A 34 -16.63 -3.16 -6.33
N LYS A 35 -17.85 -2.63 -6.30
CA LYS A 35 -18.60 -2.25 -7.49
C LYS A 35 -19.02 -0.80 -7.39
N ALA A 36 -19.10 -0.14 -8.55
CA ALA A 36 -19.68 1.17 -8.75
C ALA A 36 -20.29 1.22 -10.17
N VAL A 37 -21.14 2.19 -10.45
CA VAL A 37 -21.71 2.45 -11.78
C VAL A 37 -21.01 3.62 -12.49
N THR A 38 -21.21 3.75 -13.80
CA THR A 38 -20.65 4.87 -14.57
C THR A 38 -21.16 6.21 -14.03
N GLY A 39 -20.24 7.11 -13.71
CA GLY A 39 -20.54 8.44 -13.16
C GLY A 39 -20.72 8.47 -11.63
N GLU A 40 -20.68 7.33 -10.96
CA GLU A 40 -20.75 7.27 -9.50
C GLU A 40 -19.40 7.66 -8.88
N THR A 41 -19.45 8.59 -7.91
CA THR A 41 -18.31 8.90 -7.06
C THR A 41 -18.43 8.11 -5.76
N PHE A 42 -17.36 7.43 -5.37
CA PHE A 42 -17.28 6.75 -4.08
C PHE A 42 -15.92 7.02 -3.43
N GLN A 43 -15.87 6.89 -2.10
CA GLN A 43 -14.65 7.15 -1.34
C GLN A 43 -13.75 5.92 -1.26
N VAL A 44 -12.45 6.17 -1.38
CA VAL A 44 -11.40 5.20 -1.06
C VAL A 44 -10.72 5.67 0.22
N THR A 45 -10.57 4.78 1.20
CA THR A 45 -9.98 5.10 2.50
C THR A 45 -8.90 4.11 2.89
N ALA A 46 -7.97 4.53 3.74
CA ALA A 46 -6.96 3.67 4.32
C ALA A 46 -6.46 4.26 5.64
N THR A 47 -5.96 3.40 6.52
CA THR A 47 -5.19 3.80 7.70
C THR A 47 -3.74 4.02 7.29
N VAL A 48 -3.29 5.28 7.27
CA VAL A 48 -1.92 5.67 6.92
C VAL A 48 -1.20 6.20 8.14
N PHE A 49 -0.02 5.69 8.43
CA PHE A 49 0.80 6.16 9.55
C PHE A 49 2.29 6.01 9.26
N ARG A 50 3.12 6.70 10.04
CA ARG A 50 4.59 6.65 10.00
C ARG A 50 5.11 6.48 11.43
N GLU A 51 6.25 5.83 11.59
CA GLU A 51 7.00 5.80 12.85
C GLU A 51 7.57 7.20 13.20
N GLY A 52 7.49 7.60 14.47
CA GLY A 52 7.91 8.94 14.92
C GLY A 52 6.78 9.99 14.85
N HIS A 53 7.15 11.27 14.94
CA HIS A 53 6.19 12.39 15.07
C HIS A 53 6.00 13.22 13.80
N ASP A 54 6.67 12.83 12.71
CA ASP A 54 6.57 13.55 11.45
C ASP A 54 5.19 13.34 10.82
N ALA A 55 4.62 14.43 10.30
CA ALA A 55 3.37 14.37 9.56
C ALA A 55 3.50 13.48 8.30
N VAL A 56 2.39 12.81 7.95
CA VAL A 56 2.23 12.05 6.72
C VAL A 56 1.00 12.57 5.96
N ALA A 57 1.13 12.74 4.64
CA ALA A 57 0.08 13.21 3.74
C ALA A 57 0.11 12.40 2.43
#